data_AF-A0A1Y1WV63-F1
#
_entry.id   AF-A0A1Y1WV63-F1
#
_cell.length_a   1.000
_cell.length_b   1.000
_cell.length_c   1.000
_cell.angle_alpha   90.00
_cell.angle_beta   90.00
_cell.angle_gamma   90.00
#
_symmetry.space_group_name_H-M   'P 1'
#
loop_
_entity.id
_entity.type
_entity.pdbx_description
1 polymer ?
#
loop_
_entity_poly.entity_id
_entity_poly.type
_entity_poly.pdbx_seq_one_letter_code
_entity_poly.pdbx_strand_id
1 'polypeptide(L)'
;MPITKIRNILSSKQIPNKYRCRVKVVDYMPRKFENFTRPYCTICKKTFDKVKDHEPVCVRCEASGNKIKYAFLFSLLVEDDGKHFLPIIIFEIGKLWKFGTKHYYIDKEKVIGGSKTTLCGNYFDVCIERYKTKQGIRQKVFDTRLI
;
A
#
# COMPACT_ATOMS: atom_id res chain seq x y z
N MET A 1 -3.76 -17.79 -10.76
CA MET A 1 -5.14 -17.30 -10.52
C MET A 1 -5.66 -16.58 -11.76
N PRO A 2 -6.88 -16.89 -12.25
CA PRO A 2 -7.48 -16.20 -13.39
C PRO A 2 -7.88 -14.74 -13.06
N ILE A 3 -7.99 -13.90 -14.09
CA ILE A 3 -8.44 -12.51 -13.93
C ILE A 3 -9.93 -12.49 -13.55
N THR A 4 -10.25 -11.81 -12.46
CA THR A 4 -11.61 -11.60 -11.95
C THR A 4 -11.97 -10.12 -12.07
N LYS A 5 -13.14 -9.80 -12.63
CA LYS A 5 -13.65 -8.41 -12.71
C LYS A 5 -14.03 -7.86 -11.34
N ILE A 6 -13.90 -6.55 -11.14
CA ILE A 6 -14.19 -5.90 -9.85
C ILE A 6 -15.63 -6.13 -9.43
N ARG A 7 -16.59 -6.09 -10.36
CA ARG A 7 -18.02 -6.40 -10.08
C ARG A 7 -18.19 -7.76 -9.38
N ASN A 8 -17.51 -8.79 -9.88
CA ASN A 8 -17.59 -10.15 -9.33
C ASN A 8 -16.86 -10.26 -7.98
N ILE A 9 -15.76 -9.54 -7.84
CA ILE A 9 -15.02 -9.43 -6.57
C ILE A 9 -15.93 -8.80 -5.51
N LEU A 10 -16.63 -7.72 -5.83
CA LEU A 10 -17.50 -6.98 -4.90
C LEU A 10 -18.76 -7.76 -4.50
N SER A 11 -19.37 -8.49 -5.43
CA SER A 11 -20.59 -9.29 -5.18
C SER A 11 -20.32 -10.60 -4.44
N SER A 12 -19.07 -11.05 -4.39
CA SER A 12 -18.71 -12.30 -3.70
C SER A 12 -18.93 -12.20 -2.19
N LYS A 13 -19.65 -13.18 -1.64
CA LYS A 13 -19.89 -13.36 -0.19
C LYS A 13 -18.76 -14.14 0.51
N GLN A 14 -17.87 -14.77 -0.25
CA GLN A 14 -16.78 -15.58 0.30
C GLN A 14 -15.64 -14.68 0.77
N ILE A 15 -15.50 -14.51 2.08
CA ILE A 15 -14.49 -13.64 2.70
C ILE A 15 -13.96 -14.34 3.96
N PRO A 16 -12.64 -14.54 4.11
CA PRO A 16 -11.56 -14.04 3.25
C PRO A 16 -11.46 -14.78 1.92
N ASN A 17 -10.96 -14.10 0.89
CA ASN A 17 -10.66 -14.71 -0.41
C ASN A 17 -9.62 -13.89 -1.18
N LYS A 18 -8.94 -14.53 -2.15
CA LYS A 18 -7.90 -13.93 -2.98
C LYS A 18 -8.36 -13.85 -4.43
N TYR A 19 -8.03 -12.75 -5.09
CA TYR A 19 -8.35 -12.52 -6.50
C TYR A 19 -7.13 -11.97 -7.24
N ARG A 20 -7.06 -12.20 -8.55
CA ARG A 20 -6.20 -11.46 -9.47
C ARG A 20 -7.11 -10.60 -10.33
N CYS A 21 -6.84 -9.32 -10.49
CA CYS A 21 -7.60 -8.43 -11.35
C CYS A 21 -6.67 -7.56 -12.19
N ARG A 22 -7.12 -7.19 -13.40
CA ARG A 22 -6.45 -6.24 -14.28
C ARG A 22 -7.14 -4.90 -14.16
N VAL A 23 -6.40 -3.89 -13.71
CA VAL A 23 -6.96 -2.60 -13.31
C VAL A 23 -6.01 -1.46 -13.67
N LYS A 24 -6.54 -0.24 -13.81
CA LYS A 24 -5.73 0.99 -13.87
C LYS A 24 -5.87 1.78 -12.58
N VAL A 25 -4.84 2.50 -12.17
CA VAL A 25 -4.94 3.42 -11.02
C VAL A 25 -5.58 4.73 -11.48
N VAL A 26 -6.59 5.18 -10.74
CA VAL A 26 -7.30 6.43 -11.02
C VAL A 26 -7.06 7.51 -9.97
N ASP A 27 -6.80 7.11 -8.73
CA ASP A 27 -6.47 8.02 -7.63
C ASP A 27 -5.70 7.29 -6.53
N TYR A 28 -5.16 8.03 -5.57
CA TYR A 28 -4.40 7.49 -4.45
C TYR A 28 -4.53 8.34 -3.19
N MET A 29 -4.35 7.70 -2.04
CA MET A 29 -4.33 8.35 -0.73
C MET A 29 -3.19 7.82 0.12
N PRO A 30 -2.44 8.69 0.83
CA PRO A 30 -2.65 10.14 0.98
C PRO A 30 -2.20 10.98 -0.24
N ARG A 31 -2.74 12.19 -0.41
CA ARG A 31 -2.44 13.05 -1.59
C ARG A 31 -0.96 13.41 -1.76
N LYS A 32 -0.21 13.47 -0.67
CA LYS A 32 1.23 13.78 -0.69
C LYS A 32 2.03 12.48 -0.57
N PHE A 33 2.91 12.21 -1.54
CA PHE A 33 3.76 11.02 -1.57
C PHE A 33 4.67 10.87 -0.35
N GLU A 34 5.12 11.98 0.24
CA GLU A 34 5.85 11.98 1.52
C GLU A 34 5.11 11.25 2.64
N ASN A 35 3.78 11.12 2.55
CA ASN A 35 2.94 10.45 3.54
C ASN A 35 2.63 8.98 3.18
N PHE A 36 3.14 8.45 2.06
CA PHE A 36 3.00 7.03 1.69
C PHE A 36 3.77 6.10 2.61
N THR A 37 4.79 6.62 3.29
CA THR A 37 5.60 5.84 4.23
C THR A 37 5.22 6.18 5.66
N ARG A 38 5.24 5.19 6.54
CA ARG A 38 5.06 5.37 7.98
C ARG A 38 6.09 4.57 8.76
N PRO A 39 6.57 5.07 9.91
CA PRO A 39 7.31 4.27 10.87
C PRO A 39 6.51 3.02 11.25
N TYR A 40 7.20 1.91 11.38
CA TYR A 40 6.69 0.59 11.72
C TYR A 40 7.56 -0.04 12.81
N CYS A 41 6.95 -0.34 13.94
CA CYS A 41 7.64 -1.02 15.03
C CYS A 41 7.67 -2.53 14.78
N THR A 42 8.87 -3.12 14.74
CA THR A 42 9.05 -4.55 14.52
C THR A 42 8.71 -5.41 15.74
N ILE A 43 8.62 -4.80 16.94
CA ILE A 43 8.21 -5.47 18.18
C ILE A 43 6.69 -5.60 18.23
N CYS A 44 5.96 -4.48 18.31
CA CYS A 44 4.50 -4.52 18.45
C CYS A 44 3.73 -4.68 17.13
N LYS A 45 4.45 -4.69 15.99
CA LYS A 45 3.90 -4.86 14.63
C LYS A 45 2.87 -3.77 14.26
N LYS A 46 3.02 -2.56 14.78
CA LYS A 46 2.14 -1.41 14.50
C LYS A 46 2.89 -0.29 13.78
N THR A 47 2.16 0.42 12.91
CA THR A 47 2.59 1.70 12.36
C THR A 47 2.20 2.84 13.30
N PHE A 48 2.89 3.97 13.17
CA PHE A 48 2.60 5.19 13.93
C PHE A 48 2.91 6.44 13.10
N ASP A 49 2.57 7.61 13.63
CA ASP A 49 2.76 8.89 12.94
C ASP A 49 4.25 9.28 12.91
N LYS A 50 4.62 10.06 11.90
CA LYS A 50 5.96 10.64 11.81
C LYS A 50 6.06 11.78 12.83
N VAL A 51 7.08 11.72 13.68
CA VAL A 51 7.49 12.86 14.49
C VAL A 51 8.45 13.69 13.65
N LYS A 52 8.22 14.99 13.55
CA LYS A 52 9.21 15.90 12.94
C LYS A 52 10.33 16.11 13.97
N ASP A 53 11.56 16.18 13.49
CA ASP A 53 12.73 16.63 14.27
C ASP A 53 13.34 15.64 15.28
N HIS A 54 12.79 14.43 15.41
CA HIS A 54 13.35 13.37 16.29
C HIS A 54 13.37 11.99 15.63
N GLU A 55 14.26 11.13 16.11
CA GLU A 55 14.23 9.72 15.74
C GLU A 55 12.88 9.09 16.14
N PRO A 56 12.27 8.26 15.29
CA PRO A 56 10.99 7.66 15.57
C PRO A 56 11.08 6.67 16.74
N VAL A 57 10.29 6.90 17.79
CA VAL A 57 10.15 5.99 18.94
C VAL A 57 8.71 5.46 18.99
N CYS A 58 8.55 4.16 19.19
CA CYS A 58 7.22 3.57 19.30
C CYS A 58 6.62 3.84 20.68
N VAL A 59 5.59 4.68 20.77
CA VAL A 59 4.88 5.03 22.02
C VAL A 59 4.26 3.86 22.78
N ARG A 60 4.16 2.68 22.18
CA ARG A 60 3.52 1.50 22.79
C ARG A 60 4.50 0.56 23.51
N CYS A 61 5.75 0.57 23.10
CA CYS A 61 6.77 -0.38 23.58
C CYS A 61 8.15 0.25 23.72
N GLU A 62 8.23 1.58 23.56
CA GLU A 62 9.43 2.41 23.69
C GLU A 62 10.60 1.97 22.79
N ALA A 63 10.31 1.14 21.79
CA ALA A 63 11.30 0.66 20.83
C ALA A 63 11.79 1.82 19.95
N SER A 64 13.11 1.86 19.75
CA SER A 64 13.81 2.85 18.94
C SER A 64 14.88 2.19 18.06
N GLY A 65 15.57 2.98 17.22
CA GLY A 65 16.68 2.53 16.40
C GLY A 65 16.32 1.41 15.43
N ASN A 66 17.11 0.33 15.43
CA ASN A 66 16.95 -0.82 14.52
C ASN A 66 15.63 -1.60 14.67
N LYS A 67 14.89 -1.36 15.76
CA LYS A 67 13.55 -1.92 15.99
C LYS A 67 12.46 -1.17 15.22
N ILE A 68 12.80 -0.01 14.65
CA ILE A 68 11.90 0.77 13.82
C ILE A 68 12.32 0.64 12.35
N LYS A 69 11.36 0.24 11.52
CA LYS A 69 11.49 0.20 10.06
C LYS A 69 10.49 1.18 9.45
N TYR A 70 10.60 1.42 8.15
CA TYR A 70 9.55 2.10 7.40
C TYR A 70 8.71 1.10 6.63
N ALA A 71 7.40 1.29 6.68
CA ALA A 71 6.44 0.58 5.86
C ALA A 71 5.84 1.55 4.84
N PHE A 72 5.63 1.08 3.61
CA PHE A 72 4.68 1.71 2.72
C PHE A 72 3.27 1.40 3.24
N LEU A 73 2.45 2.42 3.40
CA LEU A 73 1.06 2.32 3.78
C LEU A 73 0.27 3.43 3.07
N PHE A 74 -0.39 3.06 1.99
CA PHE A 74 -1.23 3.95 1.19
C PHE A 74 -2.34 3.14 0.51
N SER A 75 -3.34 3.84 -0.01
CA SER A 75 -4.45 3.25 -0.76
C SER A 75 -4.41 3.73 -2.19
N LEU A 76 -4.75 2.85 -3.11
CA LEU A 76 -5.01 3.17 -4.51
C LEU A 76 -6.51 3.00 -4.77
N LEU A 77 -7.11 3.92 -5.50
CA LEU A 77 -8.39 3.70 -6.15
C LEU A 77 -8.09 3.16 -7.54
N VAL A 78 -8.58 1.96 -7.83
CA VAL A 78 -8.37 1.31 -9.12
C VAL A 78 -9.68 1.10 -9.86
N GLU A 79 -9.61 1.08 -11.19
CA GLU A 79 -10.75 0.93 -12.10
C GLU A 79 -10.48 -0.25 -13.06
N ASP A 80 -11.48 -1.11 -13.29
CA ASP A 80 -11.42 -2.10 -14.36
C ASP A 80 -11.98 -1.57 -15.70
N ASP A 81 -11.88 -2.36 -16.76
CA ASP A 81 -12.44 -2.02 -18.08
C ASP A 81 -13.96 -1.82 -18.05
N GLY A 82 -14.65 -2.45 -17.10
CA GLY A 82 -16.09 -2.30 -16.86
C GLY A 82 -16.48 -1.06 -16.07
N LYS A 83 -15.56 -0.11 -15.82
CA LYS A 83 -15.80 1.12 -15.05
C LYS A 83 -16.20 0.88 -13.58
N HIS A 84 -15.84 -0.28 -13.02
CA HIS A 84 -16.05 -0.53 -11.60
C HIS A 84 -14.81 -0.13 -10.81
N PHE A 85 -15.02 0.45 -9.63
CA PHE A 85 -13.95 0.96 -8.79
C PHE A 85 -13.72 0.09 -7.56
N LEU A 86 -12.45 -0.03 -7.16
CA LEU A 86 -12.07 -0.77 -5.96
C LEU A 86 -10.95 -0.02 -5.22
N PRO A 87 -11.14 0.36 -3.95
CA PRO A 87 -10.04 0.81 -3.12
C PRO A 87 -9.20 -0.40 -2.71
N ILE A 88 -7.88 -0.32 -2.91
CA ILE A 88 -6.92 -1.36 -2.50
C ILE A 88 -5.84 -0.75 -1.61
N ILE A 89 -5.49 -1.46 -0.54
CA ILE A 89 -4.47 -1.05 0.41
C ILE A 89 -3.13 -1.67 0.01
N ILE A 90 -2.11 -0.83 -0.08
CA ILE A 90 -0.71 -1.24 -0.18
C ILE A 90 -0.13 -1.17 1.23
N PHE A 91 0.29 -2.31 1.77
CA PHE A 91 1.04 -2.37 3.01
C PHE A 91 2.26 -3.27 2.84
N GLU A 92 3.45 -2.68 2.90
CA GLU A 92 4.69 -3.41 2.69
C GLU A 92 5.80 -2.92 3.59
N ILE A 93 6.58 -3.87 4.11
CA ILE A 93 7.74 -3.59 4.95
C ILE A 93 8.99 -3.99 4.18
N GLY A 94 9.70 -3.00 3.62
CA GLY A 94 11.06 -3.21 3.13
C GLY A 94 11.25 -3.93 1.78
N LYS A 95 10.20 -4.42 1.08
CA LYS A 95 10.40 -5.32 -0.08
C LYS A 95 9.76 -4.95 -1.43
N LEU A 96 8.75 -4.08 -1.52
CA LEU A 96 8.04 -3.89 -2.81
C LEU A 96 8.77 -3.01 -3.82
N TRP A 97 9.64 -2.13 -3.35
CA TRP A 97 10.29 -1.14 -4.20
C TRP A 97 11.78 -1.42 -4.14
N LYS A 98 12.41 -1.77 -5.27
CA LYS A 98 13.87 -1.87 -5.43
C LYS A 98 14.59 -0.52 -5.28
N PHE A 99 13.92 0.51 -4.78
CA PHE A 99 14.57 1.71 -4.26
C PHE A 99 14.93 1.43 -2.80
N GLY A 100 16.22 1.32 -2.50
CA GLY A 100 16.75 0.88 -1.21
C GLY A 100 16.06 1.53 -0.01
N THR A 101 15.45 0.72 0.84
CA THR A 101 14.66 1.14 2.00
C THR A 101 15.46 1.73 3.15
N LYS A 102 16.72 2.10 2.90
CA LYS A 102 17.60 2.75 3.86
C LYS A 102 17.54 4.28 3.80
N HIS A 103 16.99 4.90 2.74
CA HIS A 103 17.16 6.34 2.51
C HIS A 103 15.94 7.11 1.97
N TYR A 104 14.70 6.64 2.18
CA TYR A 104 13.50 7.39 1.74
C TYR A 104 13.31 8.74 2.46
N TYR A 105 14.05 9.00 3.54
CA TYR A 105 14.08 10.33 4.17
C TYR A 105 15.09 11.28 3.50
N ILE A 106 16.07 10.76 2.75
CA ILE A 106 17.24 11.55 2.30
C ILE A 106 17.15 11.98 0.83
N ASP A 107 16.37 11.31 -0.03
CA ASP A 107 16.34 11.65 -1.45
C ASP A 107 14.93 12.05 -1.92
N LYS A 108 14.51 13.26 -1.54
CA LYS A 108 13.19 13.85 -1.86
C LYS A 108 12.98 14.04 -3.38
N GLU A 109 14.05 14.14 -4.16
CA GLU A 109 13.99 14.54 -5.57
C GLU A 109 13.99 13.35 -6.54
N LYS A 110 14.72 12.25 -6.25
CA LYS A 110 14.83 11.12 -7.19
C LYS A 110 13.61 10.19 -7.25
N VAL A 111 12.79 10.13 -6.21
CA VAL A 111 11.74 9.09 -6.08
C VAL A 111 10.34 9.57 -6.48
N ILE A 112 10.06 10.88 -6.36
CA ILE A 112 8.70 11.42 -6.52
C ILE A 112 8.43 11.90 -7.95
N GLY A 113 9.47 12.38 -8.67
CA GLY A 113 9.33 12.94 -10.01
C GLY A 113 8.81 11.95 -11.07
N GLY A 114 9.11 10.65 -10.93
CA GLY A 114 8.66 9.61 -11.88
C GLY A 114 7.38 8.87 -11.47
N SER A 115 6.93 8.93 -10.20
CA SER A 115 5.92 7.99 -9.70
C SER A 115 4.47 8.36 -10.08
N LYS A 116 4.17 9.65 -10.24
CA LYS A 116 2.81 10.13 -10.55
C LYS A 116 2.39 9.79 -11.99
N THR A 117 3.32 9.91 -12.94
CA THR A 117 3.13 9.50 -14.35
C THR A 117 3.18 7.99 -14.54
N THR A 118 3.93 7.25 -13.70
CA THR A 118 3.98 5.78 -13.78
C THR A 118 2.74 5.11 -13.22
N LEU A 119 2.19 5.58 -12.10
CA LEU A 119 1.03 4.94 -11.45
C LEU A 119 -0.28 5.20 -12.20
N CYS A 120 -0.55 6.44 -12.60
CA CYS A 120 -1.83 6.80 -13.21
C CYS A 120 -1.77 6.64 -14.74
N GLY A 121 -2.72 5.89 -15.30
CA GLY A 121 -2.90 5.75 -16.77
C GLY A 121 -2.50 4.39 -17.35
N ASN A 122 -1.71 3.59 -16.63
CA ASN A 122 -1.33 2.24 -17.05
C ASN A 122 -2.24 1.17 -16.42
N TYR A 123 -2.41 0.04 -17.12
CA TYR A 123 -3.06 -1.15 -16.58
C TYR A 123 -2.04 -2.07 -15.92
N PHE A 124 -2.39 -2.59 -14.75
CA PHE A 124 -1.59 -3.53 -13.98
C PHE A 124 -2.44 -4.74 -13.61
N ASP A 125 -1.80 -5.91 -13.61
CA ASP A 125 -2.35 -7.11 -13.01
C ASP A 125 -1.97 -7.14 -11.54
N VAL A 126 -2.96 -7.11 -10.66
CA VAL A 126 -2.76 -7.06 -9.21
C VAL A 126 -3.43 -8.24 -8.52
N CYS A 127 -2.72 -8.84 -7.56
CA CYS A 127 -3.26 -9.85 -6.66
C CYS A 127 -3.73 -9.18 -5.37
N ILE A 128 -5.00 -9.41 -5.02
CA ILE A 128 -5.63 -8.78 -3.86
C ILE A 128 -6.28 -9.81 -2.93
N GLU A 129 -6.15 -9.58 -1.63
CA GLU A 129 -6.83 -10.35 -0.59
C GLU A 129 -7.96 -9.51 -0.02
N ARG A 130 -9.20 -10.01 -0.11
CA ARG A 130 -10.36 -9.46 0.61
C ARG A 130 -10.41 -10.04 2.02
N TYR A 131 -10.61 -9.19 3.02
CA TYR A 131 -10.69 -9.59 4.43
C TYR A 131 -11.67 -8.72 5.21
N LYS A 132 -12.22 -9.27 6.30
CA LYS A 132 -13.15 -8.56 7.18
C LYS A 132 -12.40 -7.82 8.28
N THR A 133 -12.83 -6.59 8.55
CA THR A 133 -12.37 -5.77 9.68
C THR A 133 -13.57 -5.33 10.50
N LYS A 134 -13.32 -4.72 11.67
CA LYS A 134 -14.38 -4.10 12.48
C LYS A 134 -15.16 -3.02 11.72
N GLN A 135 -14.55 -2.40 10.71
CA GLN A 135 -15.13 -1.33 9.90
C GLN A 135 -15.72 -1.83 8.57
N GLY A 136 -15.81 -3.14 8.36
CA GLY A 136 -16.32 -3.73 7.13
C GLY A 136 -15.24 -4.46 6.32
N ILE A 137 -15.51 -4.70 5.04
CA ILE A 137 -14.65 -5.48 4.15
C ILE A 137 -13.59 -4.57 3.54
N ARG A 138 -12.33 -5.03 3.56
CA ARG A 138 -11.20 -4.32 2.95
C ARG A 138 -10.44 -5.24 2.01
N GLN A 139 -9.60 -4.63 1.19
CA GLN A 139 -8.79 -5.29 0.18
C GLN A 139 -7.35 -4.80 0.33
N LYS A 140 -6.40 -5.71 0.34
CA LYS A 140 -4.97 -5.37 0.32
C LYS A 140 -4.27 -6.11 -0.80
N VAL A 141 -3.26 -5.49 -1.37
CA VAL A 141 -2.38 -6.15 -2.34
C VAL A 141 -1.51 -7.18 -1.63
N PHE A 142 -1.28 -8.30 -2.29
CA PHE A 142 -0.28 -9.29 -1.89
C PHE A 142 0.45 -9.79 -3.14
N ASP A 143 1.68 -10.26 -2.98
CA ASP A 143 2.46 -10.95 -4.02
C ASP A 143 2.44 -10.26 -5.41
N THR A 144 2.44 -8.93 -5.43
CA THR A 144 2.37 -8.13 -6.66
C THR A 144 3.53 -7.16 -6.64
N ARG A 145 4.47 -7.28 -7.57
CA ARG A 145 5.53 -6.28 -7.76
C ARG A 145 5.08 -5.26 -8.81
N LEU A 146 5.10 -3.98 -8.46
CA LEU A 146 4.98 -2.91 -9.45
C LEU A 146 6.35 -2.81 -10.14
N ILE A 147 6.40 -3.11 -11.44
CA ILE A 147 7.59 -3.02 -12.30
C ILE A 147 7.54 -1.67 -13.02
#